data_AF-A0A0F9JB05-F1
#
_entry.id   AF-A0A0F9JB05-F1
#
_cell.length_a   1.000
_cell.length_b   1.000
_cell.length_c   1.000
_cell.angle_alpha   90.00
_cell.angle_beta   90.00
_cell.angle_gamma   90.00
#
_symmetry.space_group_name_H-M   'P 1'
#
loop_
_entity.id
_entity.type
_entity.pdbx_description
1 polymer ?
#
loop_
_entity_poly.entity_id
_entity_poly.type
_entity_poly.pdbx_seq_one_letter_code
_entity_poly.pdbx_strand_id
1 'polypeptide(L)'
;YVMSRTTGSHRGEPMVFTGKTKIERISWSPKEMDLTPATDRSEERVCALLGIPSAVVGFGSGLEQTKVGATMAELRKLAWQNGIIPLHTNFAGEVGTKLLPQFGAQQGKTRARFDVSDVAALQEDRNKLFQRVDRLVRGGWITVAAGKLAIGMEPGPADDVYLRPINVVTIPSETIPPAPGEDETRAGGDLETKEHEPNAFEQRLLDTMERSAATDAQNAFMASQDRNAPKLAKAMEDELIDFFEDLGRKAAEVAEPILSEMFKQAPEVTISTERIIDAMNMSTIIPIFQEVYEKHYLLVATESTAPAMEFIGLATDIPDPVARAIMATGGTRSGLVELTAKARETLFRAIEEGRALGEGAEALAKRIKQQVPGYWRKNIFGIQGRDAWITPAERAKVIARTETKHAQRVSSLHMGKSQGVTRFRVFDARIGLTDATCAAMDGIVVSEADAQQLAGDEHPNGTRDFVPFFG
;
A
#
# COMPACT_ATOMS: atom_id res chain seq x y z
N TYR A 1 40.89 49.35 7.06
CA TYR A 1 39.59 50.06 7.12
C TYR A 1 38.40 49.11 7.06
N VAL A 2 38.37 48.14 6.12
CA VAL A 2 37.29 47.13 6.05
C VAL A 2 37.32 46.16 7.22
N MET A 3 38.47 45.55 7.56
CA MET A 3 38.57 44.59 8.69
C MET A 3 38.18 45.19 10.06
N SER A 4 38.44 46.47 10.30
CA SER A 4 38.17 47.13 11.58
C SER A 4 36.68 47.44 11.83
N ARG A 5 35.83 47.35 10.80
CA ARG A 5 34.38 47.65 10.89
C ARG A 5 33.47 46.45 10.68
N THR A 6 34.01 45.29 10.28
CA THR A 6 33.17 44.13 9.89
C THR A 6 33.52 42.84 10.62
N THR A 7 34.45 42.88 11.59
CA THR A 7 34.86 41.72 12.39
C THR A 7 34.60 41.95 13.88
N GLY A 8 34.51 40.85 14.66
CA GLY A 8 34.25 40.91 16.10
C GLY A 8 32.84 41.40 16.45
N SER A 9 32.76 42.41 17.32
CA SER A 9 31.50 42.96 17.85
C SER A 9 30.67 43.77 16.85
N HIS A 10 31.26 44.16 15.71
CA HIS A 10 30.62 44.97 14.67
C HIS A 10 30.04 44.09 13.53
N ARG A 11 29.77 42.80 13.80
CA ARG A 11 29.15 41.88 12.84
C ARG A 11 27.70 42.29 12.57
N GLY A 12 27.39 42.59 11.32
CA GLY A 12 26.04 42.98 10.87
C GLY A 12 25.84 44.48 10.62
N GLU A 13 26.86 45.31 10.80
CA GLU A 13 26.77 46.73 10.48
C GLU A 13 26.69 46.97 8.96
N PRO A 14 25.78 47.86 8.50
CA PRO A 14 25.60 48.13 7.08
C PRO A 14 26.83 48.82 6.48
N MET A 15 27.32 48.27 5.37
CA MET A 15 28.49 48.78 4.68
C MET A 15 28.08 49.48 3.39
N VAL A 16 28.45 50.76 3.28
CA VAL A 16 28.16 51.59 2.10
C VAL A 16 29.45 51.74 1.29
N PHE A 17 29.41 51.32 0.03
CA PHE A 17 30.50 51.51 -0.92
C PHE A 17 30.12 52.56 -1.94
N THR A 18 31.04 53.50 -2.20
CA THR A 18 30.84 54.58 -3.17
C THR A 18 31.14 54.15 -4.61
N GLY A 19 31.64 52.94 -4.85
CA GLY A 19 31.92 52.37 -6.17
C GLY A 19 31.40 50.95 -6.34
N LYS A 20 31.23 50.50 -7.60
CA LYS A 20 30.76 49.14 -7.94
C LYS A 20 31.72 48.09 -7.37
N THR A 21 31.33 47.47 -6.26
CA THR A 21 32.15 46.48 -5.54
C THR A 21 31.33 45.21 -5.36
N LYS A 22 31.84 44.06 -5.83
CA LYS A 22 31.24 42.75 -5.62
C LYS A 22 31.85 42.12 -4.37
N ILE A 23 31.01 41.77 -3.39
CA ILE A 23 31.43 41.08 -2.17
C ILE A 23 31.07 39.62 -2.33
N GLU A 24 32.08 38.75 -2.38
CA GLU A 24 31.89 37.31 -2.40
C GLU A 24 32.27 36.75 -1.01
N ARG A 25 31.42 35.88 -0.47
CA ARG A 25 31.67 35.23 0.82
C ARG A 25 32.69 34.11 0.62
N ILE A 26 33.92 34.30 1.09
CA ILE A 26 35.03 33.34 0.97
C ILE A 26 35.02 32.29 2.12
N SER A 27 34.05 32.36 3.04
CA SER A 27 34.01 31.50 4.23
C SER A 27 32.75 30.63 4.28
N TRP A 28 32.96 29.32 4.22
CA TRP A 28 31.96 28.30 4.54
C TRP A 28 31.62 28.36 6.03
N SER A 29 30.34 28.24 6.36
CA SER A 29 29.96 28.02 7.75
C SER A 29 30.32 26.59 8.17
N PRO A 30 30.67 26.33 9.44
CA PRO A 30 30.88 24.96 9.94
C PRO A 30 29.70 24.03 9.66
N LYS A 31 28.48 24.59 9.57
CA LYS A 31 27.26 23.85 9.19
C LYS A 31 27.26 23.38 7.73
N GLU A 32 27.89 24.13 6.84
CA GLU A 32 28.07 23.75 5.42
C GLU A 32 29.20 22.72 5.23
N MET A 33 30.05 22.53 6.23
CA MET A 33 31.13 21.53 6.26
C MET A 33 30.79 20.35 7.18
N ASP A 34 29.51 19.99 7.30
CA ASP A 34 29.10 18.90 8.17
C ASP A 34 29.65 17.55 7.70
N LEU A 35 30.46 16.92 8.55
CA LEU A 35 31.07 15.62 8.31
C LEU A 35 30.25 14.47 8.90
N THR A 36 29.12 14.75 9.55
CA THR A 36 28.20 13.74 10.10
C THR A 36 27.84 12.65 9.08
N PRO A 37 27.50 12.96 7.81
CA PRO A 37 27.21 11.93 6.81
C PRO A 37 28.39 10.98 6.50
N ALA A 38 29.63 11.42 6.71
CA ALA A 38 30.80 10.56 6.52
C ALA A 38 30.96 9.56 7.68
N THR A 39 30.67 9.99 8.91
CA THR A 39 30.64 9.13 10.09
C THR A 39 29.49 8.13 10.01
N ASP A 40 28.29 8.59 9.65
CA ASP A 40 27.10 7.75 9.48
C ASP A 40 27.34 6.61 8.49
N ARG A 41 27.92 6.92 7.32
CA ARG A 41 28.28 5.91 6.32
C ARG A 41 29.31 4.89 6.84
N SER A 42 30.20 5.31 7.74
CA SER A 42 31.20 4.42 8.31
C SER A 42 30.55 3.45 9.30
N GLU A 43 29.66 3.95 10.16
CA GLU A 43 28.87 3.13 11.10
C GLU A 43 27.99 2.12 10.36
N GLU A 44 27.28 2.56 9.31
CA GLU A 44 26.44 1.70 8.47
C GLU A 44 27.24 0.60 7.78
N ARG A 45 28.44 0.91 7.25
CA ARG A 45 29.31 -0.08 6.59
C ARG A 45 29.79 -1.17 7.55
N VAL A 46 30.19 -0.80 8.77
CA VAL A 46 30.62 -1.78 9.79
C VAL A 46 29.44 -2.66 10.20
N CYS A 47 28.28 -2.07 10.41
CA CYS A 47 27.04 -2.80 10.72
C CYS A 47 26.62 -3.76 9.60
N ALA A 48 26.70 -3.31 8.35
CA ALA A 48 26.39 -4.12 7.17
C ALA A 48 27.32 -5.33 7.04
N LEU A 49 28.61 -5.19 7.36
CA LEU A 49 29.56 -6.32 7.37
C LEU A 49 29.16 -7.40 8.38
N LEU A 50 28.65 -7.00 9.54
CA LEU A 50 28.21 -7.92 10.60
C LEU A 50 26.81 -8.49 10.37
N GLY A 51 26.06 -7.94 9.39
CA GLY A 51 24.65 -8.31 9.16
C GLY A 51 23.69 -7.82 10.25
N ILE A 52 24.09 -6.83 11.04
CA ILE A 52 23.29 -6.24 12.13
C ILE A 52 22.90 -4.82 11.72
N PRO A 53 21.62 -4.44 11.72
CA PRO A 53 21.21 -3.07 11.43
C PRO A 53 21.76 -2.07 12.45
N SER A 54 22.23 -0.90 11.98
CA SER A 54 22.81 0.17 12.82
C SER A 54 21.83 0.69 13.88
N ALA A 55 20.52 0.68 13.57
CA ALA A 55 19.46 1.06 14.50
C ALA A 55 19.38 0.14 15.73
N VAL A 56 19.63 -1.17 15.57
CA VAL A 56 19.60 -2.14 16.67
C VAL A 56 20.78 -1.93 17.62
N VAL A 57 21.91 -1.47 17.08
CA VAL A 57 23.11 -1.10 17.85
C VAL A 57 22.92 0.26 18.57
N GLY A 58 22.03 1.11 18.05
CA GLY A 58 21.72 2.42 18.62
C GLY A 58 22.53 3.57 18.00
N PHE A 59 23.06 3.37 16.78
CA PHE A 59 23.74 4.43 16.05
C PHE A 59 22.75 5.48 15.52
N GLY A 60 23.17 6.75 15.53
CA GLY A 60 22.33 7.89 15.11
C GLY A 60 21.85 7.75 13.67
N SER A 61 22.73 7.27 12.78
CA SER A 61 22.45 6.92 11.38
C SER A 61 21.27 5.94 11.24
N GLY A 62 21.19 4.92 12.08
CA GLY A 62 20.10 3.93 12.07
C GLY A 62 18.82 4.44 12.74
N LEU A 63 18.91 5.29 13.75
CA LEU A 63 17.73 5.87 14.40
C LEU A 63 16.95 6.81 13.47
N GLU A 64 17.63 7.54 12.59
CA GLU A 64 16.94 8.30 11.53
C GLU A 64 16.16 7.38 10.59
N GLN A 65 16.68 6.20 10.24
CA GLN A 65 15.96 5.23 9.41
C GLN A 65 14.70 4.68 10.09
N THR A 66 14.70 4.53 11.42
CA THR A 66 13.48 4.12 12.16
C THR A 66 12.36 5.16 12.12
N LYS A 67 12.67 6.44 11.87
CA LYS A 67 11.65 7.49 11.67
C LYS A 67 10.95 7.38 10.32
N VAL A 68 11.53 6.67 9.35
CA VAL A 68 11.01 6.50 7.98
C VAL A 68 10.07 5.28 7.85
N GLY A 69 9.66 4.68 8.97
CA GLY A 69 8.55 3.70 9.01
C GLY A 69 8.96 2.24 9.20
N ALA A 70 10.25 1.92 9.32
CA ALA A 70 10.68 0.58 9.74
C ALA A 70 10.51 0.41 11.25
N THR A 71 9.72 -0.57 11.68
CA THR A 71 9.51 -0.81 13.11
C THR A 71 10.75 -1.45 13.75
N MET A 72 11.05 -1.08 15.00
CA MET A 72 12.22 -1.64 15.72
C MET A 72 12.12 -3.16 15.91
N ALA A 73 10.90 -3.72 15.92
CA ALA A 73 10.67 -5.16 15.97
C ALA A 73 11.18 -5.87 14.71
N GLU A 74 10.89 -5.34 13.53
CA GLU A 74 11.35 -5.89 12.24
C GLU A 74 12.87 -5.80 12.10
N LEU A 75 13.48 -4.70 12.54
CA LEU A 75 14.94 -4.55 12.50
C LEU A 75 15.66 -5.52 13.44
N ARG A 76 15.11 -5.77 14.63
CA ARG A 76 15.63 -6.81 15.54
C ARG A 76 15.52 -8.19 14.90
N LYS A 77 14.39 -8.50 14.30
CA LYS A 77 14.19 -9.77 13.59
C LYS A 77 15.17 -9.94 12.43
N LEU A 78 15.41 -8.89 11.65
CA LEU A 78 16.37 -8.88 10.56
C LEU A 78 17.80 -9.17 11.07
N ALA A 79 18.18 -8.59 12.22
CA ALA A 79 19.48 -8.86 12.86
C ALA A 79 19.64 -10.34 13.23
N TRP A 80 18.58 -10.97 13.74
CA TRP A 80 18.57 -12.39 14.06
C TRP A 80 18.72 -13.27 12.82
N GLN A 81 18.01 -12.94 11.74
CA GLN A 81 18.02 -13.73 10.50
C GLN A 81 19.32 -13.60 9.72
N ASN A 82 19.87 -12.39 9.59
CA ASN A 82 21.05 -12.13 8.75
C ASN A 82 22.38 -12.32 9.48
N GLY A 83 22.43 -12.05 10.79
CA GLY A 83 23.67 -12.12 11.58
C GLY A 83 23.70 -13.32 12.51
N ILE A 84 22.80 -13.36 13.49
CA ILE A 84 22.92 -14.26 14.65
C ILE A 84 22.69 -15.74 14.29
N ILE A 85 21.63 -16.06 13.55
CA ILE A 85 21.31 -17.45 13.16
C ILE A 85 22.42 -18.07 12.30
N PRO A 86 22.98 -17.38 11.28
CA PRO A 86 24.13 -17.88 10.55
C PRO A 86 25.35 -18.16 11.44
N LEU A 87 25.66 -17.28 12.39
CA LEU A 87 26.75 -17.49 13.35
C LEU A 87 26.49 -18.72 14.26
N HIS A 88 25.27 -18.86 14.76
CA HIS A 88 24.85 -20.05 15.52
C HIS A 88 24.97 -21.32 14.69
N THR A 89 24.63 -21.27 13.40
CA THR A 89 24.73 -22.42 12.49
C THR A 89 26.19 -22.83 12.29
N ASN A 90 27.08 -21.85 12.09
CA ASN A 90 28.52 -22.12 11.98
C ASN A 90 29.08 -22.73 13.26
N PHE A 91 28.77 -22.15 14.42
CA PHE A 91 29.25 -22.66 15.71
C PHE A 91 28.67 -24.06 16.03
N ALA A 92 27.39 -24.28 15.75
CA ALA A 92 26.75 -25.58 15.90
C ALA A 92 27.37 -26.63 14.96
N GLY A 93 27.77 -26.23 13.75
CA GLY A 93 28.52 -27.06 12.81
C GLY A 93 29.88 -27.49 13.36
N GLU A 94 30.64 -26.56 13.96
CA GLU A 94 31.92 -26.86 14.60
C GLU A 94 31.76 -27.78 15.82
N VAL A 95 30.80 -27.49 16.70
CA VAL A 95 30.46 -28.37 17.84
C VAL A 95 30.05 -29.76 17.34
N GLY A 96 29.25 -29.82 16.28
CA GLY A 96 28.81 -31.07 15.68
C GLY A 96 29.93 -31.88 15.04
N THR A 97 30.92 -31.20 14.46
CA THR A 97 32.03 -31.84 13.74
C THR A 97 33.19 -32.23 14.66
N LYS A 98 33.49 -31.42 15.67
CA LYS A 98 34.68 -31.58 16.53
C LYS A 98 34.37 -32.17 17.90
N LEU A 99 33.27 -31.75 18.52
CA LEU A 99 32.96 -32.09 19.92
C LEU A 99 32.07 -33.34 20.01
N LEU A 100 30.97 -33.39 19.25
CA LEU A 100 30.03 -34.52 19.29
C LEU A 100 30.69 -35.90 19.07
N PRO A 101 31.63 -36.09 18.13
CA PRO A 101 32.27 -37.40 17.93
C PRO A 101 33.05 -37.88 19.17
N GLN A 102 33.55 -36.98 20.01
CA GLN A 102 34.28 -37.33 21.24
C GLN A 102 33.38 -37.93 22.32
N PHE A 103 32.06 -37.72 22.21
CA PHE A 103 31.05 -38.28 23.12
C PHE A 103 30.38 -39.54 22.57
N GLY A 104 30.96 -40.17 21.54
CA GLY A 104 30.42 -41.40 20.94
C GLY A 104 29.17 -41.19 20.08
N ALA A 105 28.83 -39.94 19.75
CA ALA A 105 27.74 -39.66 18.82
C ALA A 105 28.14 -40.04 17.39
N GLN A 106 27.37 -40.93 16.76
CA GLN A 106 27.55 -41.26 15.35
C GLN A 106 27.30 -40.03 14.48
N GLN A 107 28.26 -39.68 13.62
CA GLN A 107 28.10 -38.61 12.62
C GLN A 107 26.82 -38.83 11.82
N GLY A 108 25.99 -37.78 11.74
CA GLY A 108 24.72 -37.79 11.00
C GLY A 108 23.49 -38.23 11.80
N LYS A 109 23.63 -38.94 12.93
CA LYS A 109 22.48 -39.30 13.79
C LYS A 109 22.17 -38.24 14.86
N THR A 110 23.21 -37.61 15.38
CA THR A 110 23.08 -36.55 16.39
C THR A 110 23.63 -35.24 15.83
N ARG A 111 22.87 -34.16 15.96
CA ARG A 111 23.25 -32.83 15.49
C ARG A 111 23.05 -31.81 16.60
N ALA A 112 24.07 -31.00 16.84
CA ALA A 112 23.98 -29.84 17.72
C ALA A 112 23.25 -28.72 16.99
N ARG A 113 22.33 -28.04 17.68
CA ARG A 113 21.59 -26.88 17.17
C ARG A 113 21.36 -25.93 18.33
N PHE A 114 21.32 -24.64 18.06
CA PHE A 114 20.87 -23.66 19.04
C PHE A 114 19.35 -23.66 19.07
N ASP A 115 18.77 -23.73 20.26
CA ASP A 115 17.34 -23.56 20.43
C ASP A 115 16.99 -22.07 20.34
N VAL A 116 16.17 -21.73 19.35
CA VAL A 116 15.66 -20.36 19.12
C VAL A 116 14.17 -20.24 19.42
N SER A 117 13.58 -21.28 20.01
CA SER A 117 12.13 -21.39 20.22
C SER A 117 11.58 -20.35 21.19
N ASP A 118 12.40 -19.80 22.08
CA ASP A 118 12.02 -18.78 23.08
C ASP A 118 12.52 -17.36 22.73
N VAL A 119 13.01 -17.15 21.51
CA VAL A 119 13.52 -15.84 21.08
C VAL A 119 12.35 -14.92 20.73
N ALA A 120 12.11 -13.89 21.55
CA ALA A 120 11.00 -12.93 21.37
C ALA A 120 10.91 -12.34 19.94
N ALA A 121 12.05 -12.01 19.32
CA ALA A 121 12.12 -11.45 17.97
C ALA A 121 11.66 -12.41 16.85
N LEU A 122 11.57 -13.72 17.13
CA LEU A 122 11.14 -14.76 16.18
C LEU A 122 9.72 -15.31 16.49
N GLN A 123 9.09 -14.89 17.61
CA GLN A 123 7.78 -15.42 18.01
C GLN A 123 6.63 -14.99 17.09
N GLU A 124 6.68 -13.79 16.51
CA GLU A 124 5.64 -13.34 15.58
C GLU A 124 5.49 -14.25 14.36
N ASP A 125 6.61 -14.81 13.87
CA ASP A 125 6.59 -15.80 12.79
C ASP A 125 6.02 -17.14 13.23
N ARG A 126 6.26 -17.54 14.48
CA ARG A 126 5.63 -18.74 15.05
C ARG A 126 4.13 -18.54 15.15
N ASN A 127 3.65 -17.41 15.66
CA ASN A 127 2.21 -17.14 15.70
C ASN A 127 1.58 -17.19 14.31
N LYS A 128 2.23 -16.62 13.29
CA LYS A 128 1.79 -16.71 11.88
C LYS A 128 1.79 -18.15 11.36
N LEU A 129 2.78 -18.97 11.73
CA LEU A 129 2.83 -20.39 11.38
C LEU A 129 1.67 -21.15 12.03
N PHE A 130 1.39 -20.92 13.31
CA PHE A 130 0.29 -21.56 14.04
C PHE A 130 -1.07 -21.17 13.44
N GLN A 131 -1.30 -19.89 13.14
CA GLN A 131 -2.51 -19.42 12.45
C GLN A 131 -2.68 -20.08 11.07
N ARG A 132 -1.59 -20.24 10.32
CA ARG A 132 -1.63 -20.92 9.01
C ARG A 132 -2.00 -22.39 9.16
N VAL A 133 -1.37 -23.09 10.09
CA VAL A 133 -1.63 -24.52 10.34
C VAL A 133 -3.06 -24.72 10.83
N ASP A 134 -3.55 -23.88 11.74
CA ASP A 134 -4.95 -23.93 12.21
C ASP A 134 -5.94 -23.74 11.04
N ARG A 135 -5.68 -22.80 10.13
CA ARG A 135 -6.49 -22.62 8.92
C ARG A 135 -6.48 -23.85 8.02
N LEU A 136 -5.32 -24.47 7.81
CA LEU A 136 -5.20 -25.68 6.98
C LEU A 136 -5.96 -26.86 7.58
N VAL A 137 -5.91 -27.02 8.90
CA VAL A 137 -6.62 -28.07 9.65
C VAL A 137 -8.15 -27.82 9.61
N ARG A 138 -8.60 -26.59 9.89
CA ARG A 138 -10.03 -26.23 9.88
C ARG A 138 -10.66 -26.28 8.49
N GLY A 139 -9.90 -25.92 7.46
CA GLY A 139 -10.33 -26.04 6.07
C GLY A 139 -10.34 -27.48 5.54
N GLY A 140 -9.96 -28.47 6.36
CA GLY A 140 -9.97 -29.88 5.99
C GLY A 140 -8.91 -30.29 4.96
N TRP A 141 -7.88 -29.47 4.75
CA TRP A 141 -6.78 -29.75 3.80
C TRP A 141 -5.78 -30.74 4.35
N ILE A 142 -5.51 -30.69 5.66
CA ILE A 142 -4.59 -31.58 6.37
C ILE A 142 -5.26 -32.15 7.61
N THR A 143 -4.83 -33.34 8.05
CA THR A 143 -5.30 -33.92 9.32
C THR A 143 -4.74 -33.16 10.51
N VAL A 144 -5.40 -33.25 11.67
CA VAL A 144 -4.90 -32.64 12.92
C VAL A 144 -3.49 -33.17 13.24
N ALA A 145 -3.21 -34.44 12.94
CA ALA A 145 -1.90 -35.08 13.08
C ALA A 145 -0.83 -34.41 12.19
N ALA A 146 -1.14 -34.17 10.92
CA ALA A 146 -0.25 -33.47 10.00
C ALA A 146 -0.02 -32.01 10.44
N GLY A 147 -1.04 -31.36 11.02
CA GLY A 147 -0.93 -30.03 11.60
C GLY A 147 0.02 -29.99 12.81
N LYS A 148 -0.15 -30.90 13.77
CA LYS A 148 0.73 -31.04 14.95
C LYS A 148 2.19 -31.27 14.54
N LEU A 149 2.41 -32.14 13.56
CA LEU A 149 3.75 -32.40 13.03
C LEU A 149 4.38 -31.13 12.39
N ALA A 150 3.59 -30.33 11.67
CA ALA A 150 4.06 -29.09 11.04
C ALA A 150 4.50 -28.01 12.03
N ILE A 151 3.93 -28.00 13.25
CA ILE A 151 4.32 -27.09 14.35
C ILE A 151 5.35 -27.71 15.30
N GLY A 152 5.85 -28.91 14.99
CA GLY A 152 6.87 -29.61 15.78
C GLY A 152 6.34 -30.31 17.04
N MET A 153 5.04 -30.57 17.13
CA MET A 153 4.42 -31.39 18.17
C MET A 153 4.29 -32.84 17.72
N GLU A 154 4.38 -33.79 18.65
CA GLU A 154 4.15 -35.20 18.35
C GLU A 154 2.64 -35.49 18.26
N PRO A 155 2.14 -35.98 17.11
CA PRO A 155 0.73 -36.34 16.97
C PRO A 155 0.43 -37.68 17.66
N GLY A 156 -0.70 -37.76 18.36
CA GLY A 156 -1.22 -39.01 18.92
C GLY A 156 -2.06 -39.80 17.90
N PRO A 157 -2.34 -41.09 18.15
CA PRO A 157 -3.14 -41.92 17.24
C PRO A 157 -4.60 -41.44 17.10
N ALA A 158 -5.09 -40.59 18.01
CA ALA A 158 -6.42 -39.97 17.93
C ALA A 158 -6.46 -38.69 17.09
N ASP A 159 -5.31 -38.17 16.65
CA ASP A 159 -5.21 -36.90 15.91
C ASP A 159 -5.31 -37.09 14.38
N ASP A 160 -5.39 -38.32 13.87
CA ASP A 160 -5.47 -38.58 12.43
C ASP A 160 -6.90 -38.44 11.90
N VAL A 161 -7.44 -37.22 12.03
CA VAL A 161 -8.83 -36.88 11.68
C VAL A 161 -8.85 -35.60 10.85
N TYR A 162 -9.75 -35.55 9.86
CA TYR A 162 -10.08 -34.33 9.11
C TYR A 162 -11.22 -33.59 9.80
N LEU A 163 -11.03 -32.30 10.07
CA LEU A 163 -12.12 -31.42 10.47
C LEU A 163 -12.76 -30.84 9.20
N ARG A 164 -14.04 -31.17 8.96
CA ARG A 164 -14.84 -30.59 7.88
C ARG A 164 -16.09 -29.94 8.47
N PRO A 165 -16.41 -28.68 8.13
CA PRO A 165 -17.59 -28.01 8.66
C PRO A 165 -18.88 -28.64 8.09
N ILE A 166 -19.91 -28.73 8.94
CA ILE A 166 -21.11 -29.54 8.72
C ILE A 166 -22.02 -29.03 7.58
N ASN A 167 -21.77 -27.81 7.10
CA ASN A 167 -22.55 -27.09 6.10
C ASN A 167 -22.04 -27.24 4.66
N VAL A 168 -21.05 -28.12 4.40
CA VAL A 168 -20.47 -28.31 3.06
C VAL A 168 -20.90 -29.65 2.47
N VAL A 169 -21.81 -29.63 1.49
CA VAL A 169 -22.22 -30.81 0.70
C VAL A 169 -21.31 -30.93 -0.53
N THR A 170 -20.65 -32.08 -0.69
CA THR A 170 -19.76 -32.35 -1.84
C THR A 170 -20.55 -32.90 -3.03
N ILE A 171 -20.50 -32.22 -4.18
CA ILE A 171 -21.06 -32.72 -5.45
C ILE A 171 -19.89 -33.18 -6.36
N PRO A 172 -19.88 -34.43 -6.87
CA PRO A 172 -18.86 -34.92 -7.80
C PRO A 172 -18.88 -34.23 -9.17
N SER A 173 -17.71 -34.05 -9.76
CA SER A 173 -17.41 -33.18 -10.92
C SER A 173 -17.79 -33.72 -12.32
N GLU A 174 -18.79 -34.59 -12.46
CA GLU A 174 -19.16 -35.12 -13.79
C GLU A 174 -20.66 -35.00 -14.05
N THR A 175 -21.09 -33.85 -14.62
CA THR A 175 -22.09 -33.71 -15.70
C THR A 175 -22.48 -32.23 -15.83
N ILE A 176 -22.04 -31.54 -16.89
CA ILE A 176 -22.62 -30.26 -17.33
C ILE A 176 -22.97 -30.40 -18.83
N PRO A 177 -24.26 -30.47 -19.21
CA PRO A 177 -24.68 -30.26 -20.60
C PRO A 177 -24.55 -28.77 -20.96
N PRO A 178 -24.33 -28.42 -22.24
CA PRO A 178 -24.04 -27.04 -22.65
C PRO A 178 -25.26 -26.14 -22.49
N ALA A 179 -25.06 -24.97 -21.89
CA ALA A 179 -26.10 -23.96 -21.70
C ALA A 179 -26.31 -23.12 -22.98
N PRO A 180 -27.56 -22.87 -23.39
CA PRO A 180 -27.92 -21.72 -24.22
C PRO A 180 -28.39 -20.54 -23.36
N GLY A 181 -28.04 -19.33 -23.80
CA GLY A 181 -28.81 -18.11 -23.54
C GLY A 181 -28.42 -17.30 -22.29
N GLU A 182 -28.15 -16.03 -22.52
CA GLU A 182 -27.79 -14.98 -21.56
C GLU A 182 -28.84 -14.78 -20.46
N ASP A 183 -28.39 -14.74 -19.20
CA ASP A 183 -29.01 -13.94 -18.14
C ASP A 183 -27.93 -13.54 -17.13
N GLU A 184 -27.58 -12.25 -17.08
CA GLU A 184 -26.57 -11.69 -16.18
C GLU A 184 -27.13 -11.58 -14.75
N THR A 185 -27.11 -12.70 -14.02
CA THR A 185 -27.07 -12.70 -12.55
C THR A 185 -25.92 -13.57 -12.10
N ARG A 186 -24.70 -13.01 -12.10
CA ARG A 186 -23.57 -13.65 -11.42
C ARG A 186 -23.73 -13.51 -9.91
N ALA A 187 -24.42 -14.49 -9.32
CA ALA A 187 -24.29 -14.84 -7.92
C ALA A 187 -22.80 -15.12 -7.62
N GLY A 188 -22.28 -14.46 -6.59
CA GLY A 188 -20.88 -14.57 -6.17
C GLY A 188 -20.54 -15.97 -5.70
N GLY A 189 -19.40 -16.49 -6.16
CA GLY A 189 -18.72 -17.58 -5.48
C GLY A 189 -18.07 -17.04 -4.22
N ASP A 190 -18.35 -17.69 -3.09
CA ASP A 190 -17.94 -17.30 -1.75
C ASP A 190 -16.42 -17.12 -1.65
N LEU A 191 -16.00 -15.86 -1.62
CA LEU A 191 -14.71 -15.46 -1.09
C LEU A 191 -14.88 -15.38 0.43
N GLU A 192 -14.29 -16.31 1.17
CA GLU A 192 -14.16 -16.21 2.62
C GLU A 192 -13.52 -14.85 2.96
N THR A 193 -14.33 -13.95 3.52
CA THR A 193 -13.95 -12.63 3.99
C THR A 193 -13.04 -12.80 5.20
N LYS A 194 -11.83 -12.23 5.13
CA LYS A 194 -11.03 -12.01 6.33
C LYS A 194 -11.81 -10.98 7.14
N GLU A 195 -12.34 -11.36 8.30
CA GLU A 195 -12.99 -10.40 9.21
C GLU A 195 -11.98 -9.27 9.50
N HIS A 196 -12.35 -8.03 9.18
CA HIS A 196 -11.59 -6.85 9.59
C HIS A 196 -11.68 -6.77 11.11
N GLU A 197 -10.57 -7.03 11.81
CA GLU A 197 -10.52 -6.80 13.25
C GLU A 197 -10.45 -5.29 13.50
N PRO A 198 -11.31 -4.74 14.38
CA PRO A 198 -11.32 -3.31 14.63
C PRO A 198 -9.98 -2.89 15.21
N ASN A 199 -9.40 -1.81 14.66
CA ASN A 199 -8.20 -1.24 15.26
C ASN A 199 -8.54 -0.55 16.61
N ALA A 200 -7.53 -0.17 17.39
CA ALA A 200 -7.74 0.44 18.71
C ALA A 200 -8.61 1.72 18.67
N PHE A 201 -8.60 2.45 17.54
CA PHE A 201 -9.41 3.63 17.33
C PHE A 201 -10.88 3.27 17.02
N GLU A 202 -11.12 2.36 16.08
CA GLU A 202 -12.46 1.85 15.76
C GLU A 202 -13.10 1.20 16.99
N GLN A 203 -12.32 0.44 17.76
CA GLN A 203 -12.80 -0.18 19.00
C GLN A 203 -13.20 0.86 20.05
N ARG A 204 -12.40 1.92 20.23
CA ARG A 204 -12.78 3.05 21.08
C ARG A 204 -14.11 3.67 20.63
N LEU A 205 -14.32 3.87 19.33
CA LEU A 205 -15.56 4.46 18.82
C LEU A 205 -16.76 3.54 19.06
N LEU A 206 -16.62 2.24 18.80
CA LEU A 206 -17.66 1.25 19.07
C LEU A 206 -18.08 1.21 20.55
N ASP A 207 -17.13 1.42 21.46
CA ASP A 207 -17.37 1.41 22.91
C ASP A 207 -17.98 2.71 23.45
N THR A 208 -17.68 3.85 22.80
CA THR A 208 -17.95 5.18 23.40
C THR A 208 -18.99 6.02 22.66
N MET A 209 -19.25 5.74 21.38
CA MET A 209 -20.12 6.59 20.56
C MET A 209 -21.58 6.17 20.65
N GLU A 210 -22.46 7.18 20.62
CA GLU A 210 -23.90 6.97 20.58
C GLU A 210 -24.33 6.35 19.25
N ARG A 211 -25.33 5.46 19.32
CA ARG A 211 -26.01 4.93 18.13
C ARG A 211 -27.31 5.68 17.91
N SER A 212 -27.59 5.97 16.65
CA SER A 212 -28.87 6.54 16.23
C SER A 212 -29.51 5.67 15.14
N ALA A 213 -30.77 5.89 14.80
CA ALA A 213 -31.39 5.36 13.59
C ALA A 213 -31.23 6.37 12.44
N ALA A 214 -31.09 5.89 11.21
CA ALA A 214 -31.05 6.77 10.04
C ALA A 214 -32.42 7.40 9.83
N THR A 215 -32.47 8.72 9.61
CA THR A 215 -33.71 9.38 9.18
C THR A 215 -33.99 9.12 7.70
N ASP A 216 -35.24 9.27 7.27
CA ASP A 216 -35.61 9.15 5.85
C ASP A 216 -34.81 10.12 4.96
N ALA A 217 -34.54 11.33 5.47
CA ALA A 217 -33.68 12.32 4.84
C ALA A 217 -32.24 11.81 4.64
N GLN A 218 -31.64 11.19 5.65
CA GLN A 218 -30.29 10.64 5.56
C GLN A 218 -30.24 9.40 4.66
N ASN A 219 -31.28 8.57 4.65
CA ASN A 219 -31.39 7.46 3.70
C ASN A 219 -31.53 7.97 2.25
N ALA A 220 -32.29 9.04 2.02
CA ALA A 220 -32.43 9.67 0.71
C ALA A 220 -31.13 10.33 0.23
N PHE A 221 -30.38 10.98 1.13
CA PHE A 221 -29.03 11.48 0.88
C PHE A 221 -28.14 10.37 0.30
N MET A 222 -28.06 9.24 1.02
CA MET A 222 -27.21 8.12 0.63
C MET A 222 -27.67 7.47 -0.68
N ALA A 223 -28.98 7.28 -0.86
CA ALA A 223 -29.54 6.74 -2.10
C ALA A 223 -29.28 7.67 -3.31
N SER A 224 -29.21 8.99 -3.10
CA SER A 224 -28.81 9.94 -4.13
C SER A 224 -27.36 9.73 -4.57
N GLN A 225 -26.44 9.63 -3.60
CA GLN A 225 -25.03 9.37 -3.88
C GLN A 225 -24.80 8.01 -4.56
N ASP A 226 -25.48 6.95 -4.09
CA ASP A 226 -25.36 5.60 -4.66
C ASP A 226 -25.83 5.55 -6.11
N ARG A 227 -26.89 6.29 -6.47
CA ARG A 227 -27.39 6.37 -7.87
C ARG A 227 -26.42 7.09 -8.80
N ASN A 228 -25.74 8.12 -8.31
CA ASN A 228 -24.83 8.94 -9.13
C ASN A 228 -23.44 8.32 -9.27
N ALA A 229 -23.00 7.49 -8.31
CA ALA A 229 -21.66 6.92 -8.28
C ALA A 229 -21.26 6.16 -9.56
N PRO A 230 -22.09 5.28 -10.17
CA PRO A 230 -21.69 4.55 -11.38
C PRO A 230 -21.43 5.47 -12.58
N LYS A 231 -22.27 6.50 -12.76
CA LYS A 231 -22.14 7.47 -13.88
C LYS A 231 -20.85 8.29 -13.73
N LEU A 232 -20.58 8.78 -12.53
CA LEU A 232 -19.39 9.58 -12.25
C LEU A 232 -18.11 8.74 -12.31
N ALA A 233 -18.15 7.51 -11.79
CA ALA A 233 -17.05 6.58 -11.94
C ALA A 233 -16.77 6.27 -13.42
N LYS A 234 -17.80 6.12 -14.25
CA LYS A 234 -17.59 5.91 -15.68
C LYS A 234 -16.91 7.12 -16.36
N ALA A 235 -17.30 8.34 -16.00
CA ALA A 235 -16.66 9.54 -16.53
C ALA A 235 -15.16 9.62 -16.18
N MET A 236 -14.78 9.31 -14.93
CA MET A 236 -13.36 9.25 -14.54
C MET A 236 -12.63 8.08 -15.20
N GLU A 237 -13.28 6.92 -15.35
CA GLU A 237 -12.71 5.75 -16.02
C GLU A 237 -12.30 6.10 -17.45
N ASP A 238 -13.15 6.80 -18.19
CA ASP A 238 -12.88 7.20 -19.58
C ASP A 238 -11.67 8.16 -19.65
N GLU A 239 -11.60 9.17 -18.78
CA GLU A 239 -10.45 10.09 -18.72
C GLU A 239 -9.15 9.38 -18.31
N LEU A 240 -9.22 8.39 -17.40
CA LEU A 240 -8.07 7.58 -16.99
C LEU A 240 -7.60 6.63 -18.10
N ILE A 241 -8.52 6.07 -18.89
CA ILE A 241 -8.17 5.24 -20.05
C ILE A 241 -7.38 6.09 -21.05
N ASP A 242 -7.88 7.26 -21.42
CA ASP A 242 -7.20 8.17 -22.35
C ASP A 242 -5.81 8.55 -21.83
N PHE A 243 -5.71 8.89 -20.54
CA PHE A 243 -4.44 9.21 -19.90
C PHE A 243 -3.45 8.03 -19.93
N PHE A 244 -3.90 6.82 -19.61
CA PHE A 244 -3.04 5.63 -19.60
C PHE A 244 -2.62 5.19 -21.00
N GLU A 245 -3.48 5.34 -22.01
CA GLU A 245 -3.12 5.09 -23.40
C GLU A 245 -2.05 6.07 -23.90
N ASP A 246 -2.14 7.35 -23.53
CA ASP A 246 -1.10 8.34 -23.84
C ASP A 246 0.21 8.04 -23.11
N LEU A 247 0.14 7.63 -21.84
CA LEU A 247 1.31 7.22 -21.07
C LEU A 247 2.02 6.01 -21.69
N GLY A 248 1.27 4.98 -22.08
CA GLY A 248 1.81 3.80 -22.75
C GLY A 248 2.44 4.15 -24.11
N ARG A 249 1.81 5.05 -24.87
CA ARG A 249 2.35 5.54 -26.15
C ARG A 249 3.67 6.27 -25.97
N LYS A 250 3.74 7.23 -25.03
CA LYS A 250 4.97 7.95 -24.69
C LYS A 250 6.07 7.00 -24.21
N ALA A 251 5.72 6.02 -23.37
CA ALA A 251 6.67 5.01 -22.92
C ALA A 251 7.27 4.23 -24.10
N ALA A 252 6.44 3.84 -25.08
CA ALA A 252 6.90 3.13 -26.27
C ALA A 252 7.78 3.99 -27.19
N GLU A 253 7.39 5.24 -27.44
CA GLU A 253 8.15 6.19 -28.27
C GLU A 253 9.55 6.45 -27.69
N VAL A 254 9.65 6.54 -26.36
CA VAL A 254 10.93 6.70 -25.65
C VAL A 254 11.72 5.38 -25.61
N ALA A 255 11.03 4.25 -25.46
CA ALA A 255 11.67 2.94 -25.34
C ALA A 255 12.31 2.45 -26.63
N GLU A 256 11.67 2.64 -27.79
CA GLU A 256 12.14 2.11 -29.08
C GLU A 256 13.60 2.48 -29.42
N PRO A 257 14.02 3.77 -29.40
CA PRO A 257 15.40 4.14 -29.70
C PRO A 257 16.39 3.63 -28.65
N ILE A 258 16.00 3.64 -27.37
CA ILE A 258 16.84 3.16 -26.26
C ILE A 258 17.08 1.66 -26.37
N LEU A 259 16.03 0.89 -26.63
CA LEU A 259 16.11 -0.56 -26.82
C LEU A 259 16.92 -0.89 -28.09
N SER A 260 16.71 -0.17 -29.19
CA SER A 260 17.46 -0.36 -30.44
C SER A 260 18.96 -0.13 -30.30
N GLU A 261 19.37 0.89 -29.53
CA GLU A 261 20.77 1.12 -29.17
C GLU A 261 21.31 -0.03 -28.33
N MET A 262 20.54 -0.46 -27.32
CA MET A 262 20.96 -1.40 -26.29
C MET A 262 21.01 -2.86 -26.76
N PHE A 263 20.25 -3.26 -27.79
CA PHE A 263 20.37 -4.58 -28.41
C PHE A 263 21.79 -4.88 -28.94
N LYS A 264 22.58 -3.85 -29.24
CA LYS A 264 23.97 -3.99 -29.71
C LYS A 264 24.98 -4.23 -28.57
N GLN A 265 24.60 -3.94 -27.32
CA GLN A 265 25.52 -3.89 -26.17
C GLN A 265 25.19 -4.92 -25.08
N ALA A 266 24.10 -5.69 -25.21
CA ALA A 266 23.56 -6.63 -24.21
C ALA A 266 23.51 -6.12 -22.75
N PRO A 267 23.00 -4.90 -22.48
CA PRO A 267 22.94 -4.34 -21.13
C PRO A 267 21.84 -4.99 -20.28
N GLU A 268 22.00 -4.95 -18.96
CA GLU A 268 21.01 -5.45 -18.00
C GLU A 268 19.64 -4.77 -18.17
N VAL A 269 18.56 -5.53 -17.95
CA VAL A 269 17.17 -5.06 -18.07
C VAL A 269 16.89 -3.86 -17.14
N THR A 270 17.49 -3.87 -15.95
CA THR A 270 17.41 -2.77 -14.98
C THR A 270 17.91 -1.46 -15.59
N ILE A 271 19.04 -1.47 -16.29
CA ILE A 271 19.63 -0.26 -16.89
C ILE A 271 18.73 0.27 -18.01
N SER A 272 18.16 -0.61 -18.85
CA SER A 272 17.19 -0.21 -19.86
C SER A 272 15.95 0.43 -19.25
N THR A 273 15.44 -0.15 -18.16
CA THR A 273 14.25 0.34 -17.46
C THR A 273 14.47 1.74 -16.88
N GLU A 274 15.58 1.95 -16.16
CA GLU A 274 15.91 3.27 -15.58
C GLU A 274 16.05 4.36 -16.65
N ARG A 275 16.79 4.08 -17.74
CA ARG A 275 16.97 5.05 -18.84
C ARG A 275 15.64 5.46 -19.48
N ILE A 276 14.72 4.51 -19.64
CA ILE A 276 13.40 4.79 -20.21
C ILE A 276 12.56 5.61 -19.23
N ILE A 277 12.53 5.27 -17.93
CA ILE A 277 11.79 6.03 -16.91
C ILE A 277 12.31 7.47 -16.80
N ASP A 278 13.63 7.66 -16.83
CA ASP A 278 14.25 8.99 -16.81
C ASP A 278 13.86 9.79 -18.07
N ALA A 279 13.89 9.16 -19.24
CA ALA A 279 13.53 9.78 -20.51
C ALA A 279 12.01 10.05 -20.67
N MET A 280 11.16 9.28 -19.99
CA MET A 280 9.71 9.56 -19.90
C MET A 280 9.42 10.86 -19.15
N ASN A 281 10.38 11.38 -18.36
CA ASN A 281 10.25 12.61 -17.60
C ASN A 281 8.96 12.64 -16.76
N MET A 282 8.76 11.63 -15.90
CA MET A 282 7.56 11.45 -15.07
C MET A 282 7.17 12.69 -14.25
N SER A 283 8.13 13.57 -13.95
CA SER A 283 7.89 14.85 -13.26
C SER A 283 6.90 15.76 -13.99
N THR A 284 6.79 15.64 -15.32
CA THR A 284 5.84 16.39 -16.15
C THR A 284 4.50 15.69 -16.32
N ILE A 285 4.45 14.38 -16.10
CA ILE A 285 3.25 13.54 -16.27
C ILE A 285 2.40 13.55 -15.00
N ILE A 286 3.04 13.56 -13.83
CA ILE A 286 2.38 13.53 -12.53
C ILE A 286 1.38 14.69 -12.34
N PRO A 287 1.71 15.96 -12.67
CA PRO A 287 0.75 17.06 -12.54
C PRO A 287 -0.50 16.89 -13.41
N ILE A 288 -0.36 16.38 -14.63
CA ILE A 288 -1.49 16.10 -15.54
C ILE A 288 -2.38 15.01 -14.94
N PHE A 289 -1.75 13.98 -14.35
CA PHE A 289 -2.49 12.93 -13.66
C PHE A 289 -3.25 13.47 -12.45
N GLN A 290 -2.64 14.37 -11.68
CA GLN A 290 -3.26 15.01 -10.53
C GLN A 290 -4.47 15.87 -10.95
N GLU A 291 -4.37 16.59 -12.06
CA GLU A 291 -5.47 17.41 -12.61
C GLU A 291 -6.73 16.58 -12.89
N VAL A 292 -6.58 15.34 -13.39
CA VAL A 292 -7.71 14.41 -13.59
C VAL A 292 -8.43 14.11 -12.27
N TYR A 293 -7.70 13.92 -11.17
CA TYR A 293 -8.29 13.68 -9.86
C TYR A 293 -8.96 14.93 -9.32
N GLU A 294 -8.29 16.08 -9.38
CA GLU A 294 -8.82 17.35 -8.87
C GLU A 294 -10.15 17.71 -9.57
N LYS A 295 -10.19 17.59 -10.89
CA LYS A 295 -11.39 17.81 -11.70
C LYS A 295 -12.50 16.84 -11.32
N HIS A 296 -12.18 15.55 -11.16
CA HIS A 296 -13.17 14.54 -10.78
C HIS A 296 -13.74 14.77 -9.39
N TYR A 297 -12.92 15.14 -8.42
CA TYR A 297 -13.36 15.41 -7.05
C TYR A 297 -14.32 16.60 -7.00
N LEU A 298 -14.02 17.66 -7.76
CA LEU A 298 -14.93 18.79 -7.90
C LEU A 298 -16.25 18.38 -8.57
N LEU A 299 -16.19 17.57 -9.64
CA LEU A 299 -17.36 17.06 -10.33
C LEU A 299 -18.26 16.21 -9.41
N VAL A 300 -17.66 15.35 -8.58
CA VAL A 300 -18.41 14.55 -7.60
C VAL A 300 -19.04 15.42 -6.52
N ALA A 301 -18.34 16.46 -6.07
CA ALA A 301 -18.89 17.42 -5.11
C ALA A 301 -20.11 18.12 -5.71
N THR A 302 -20.03 18.63 -6.93
CA THR A 302 -21.09 19.41 -7.59
C THR A 302 -22.27 18.56 -8.05
N GLU A 303 -22.02 17.39 -8.66
CA GLU A 303 -23.07 16.59 -9.33
C GLU A 303 -23.66 15.49 -8.43
N SER A 304 -22.96 15.10 -7.35
CA SER A 304 -23.43 14.06 -6.44
C SER A 304 -23.69 14.58 -5.03
N THR A 305 -22.73 15.27 -4.42
CA THR A 305 -22.81 15.57 -2.99
C THR A 305 -23.67 16.80 -2.71
N ALA A 306 -23.51 17.87 -3.49
CA ALA A 306 -24.31 19.07 -3.37
C ALA A 306 -25.83 18.80 -3.51
N PRO A 307 -26.33 18.07 -4.53
CA PRO A 307 -27.73 17.69 -4.59
C PRO A 307 -28.17 16.77 -3.44
N ALA A 308 -27.26 15.94 -2.91
CA ALA A 308 -27.58 15.09 -1.78
C ALA A 308 -27.83 15.90 -0.50
N MET A 309 -27.08 17.00 -0.29
CA MET A 309 -27.22 17.89 0.88
C MET A 309 -28.64 18.48 1.02
N GLU A 310 -29.37 18.67 -0.09
CA GLU A 310 -30.74 19.17 -0.06
C GLU A 310 -31.68 18.25 0.73
N PHE A 311 -31.50 16.92 0.64
CA PHE A 311 -32.35 15.96 1.35
C PHE A 311 -32.30 16.10 2.86
N ILE A 312 -31.18 16.57 3.40
CA ILE A 312 -30.95 16.79 4.83
C ILE A 312 -31.07 18.27 5.22
N GLY A 313 -31.61 19.11 4.33
CA GLY A 313 -31.88 20.52 4.57
C GLY A 313 -30.63 21.40 4.64
N LEU A 314 -29.51 20.95 4.08
CA LEU A 314 -28.28 21.72 3.97
C LEU A 314 -28.18 22.44 2.63
N ALA A 315 -27.42 23.52 2.62
CA ALA A 315 -27.14 24.30 1.43
C ALA A 315 -26.31 23.49 0.41
N THR A 316 -26.60 23.71 -0.87
CA THR A 316 -25.98 22.98 -1.98
C THR A 316 -24.82 23.74 -2.61
N ASP A 317 -24.64 25.02 -2.27
CA ASP A 317 -23.51 25.81 -2.75
C ASP A 317 -22.20 25.31 -2.13
N ILE A 318 -21.14 25.33 -2.93
CA ILE A 318 -19.80 24.91 -2.52
C ILE A 318 -18.92 26.16 -2.51
N PRO A 319 -18.61 26.74 -1.33
CA PRO A 319 -17.72 27.89 -1.25
C PRO A 319 -16.32 27.57 -1.80
N ASP A 320 -15.65 28.55 -2.42
CA ASP A 320 -14.31 28.36 -3.01
C ASP A 320 -13.28 27.70 -2.08
N PRO A 321 -13.21 28.02 -0.77
CA PRO A 321 -12.27 27.34 0.14
C PRO A 321 -12.59 25.86 0.32
N VAL A 322 -13.88 25.50 0.27
CA VAL A 322 -14.38 24.13 0.41
C VAL A 322 -14.09 23.35 -0.88
N ALA A 323 -14.38 23.94 -2.04
CA ALA A 323 -14.04 23.35 -3.34
C ALA A 323 -12.54 23.05 -3.44
N ARG A 324 -11.68 24.00 -3.05
CA ARG A 324 -10.22 23.81 -3.02
C ARG A 324 -9.78 22.71 -2.05
N ALA A 325 -10.40 22.61 -0.87
CA ALA A 325 -10.08 21.54 0.08
C ALA A 325 -10.46 20.15 -0.45
N ILE A 326 -11.63 20.03 -1.10
CA ILE A 326 -12.08 18.80 -1.74
C ILE A 326 -11.13 18.41 -2.88
N MET A 327 -10.79 19.35 -3.77
CA MET A 327 -9.84 19.12 -4.86
C MET A 327 -8.47 18.70 -4.36
N ALA A 328 -7.94 19.37 -3.33
CA ALA A 328 -6.64 19.06 -2.74
C ALA A 328 -6.57 17.66 -2.12
N THR A 329 -7.70 17.02 -1.85
CA THR A 329 -7.75 15.62 -1.41
C THR A 329 -7.60 14.66 -2.59
N GLY A 330 -8.03 15.07 -3.79
CA GLY A 330 -7.84 14.33 -5.03
C GLY A 330 -6.36 14.09 -5.32
N GLY A 331 -5.97 12.82 -5.47
CA GLY A 331 -4.58 12.43 -5.78
C GLY A 331 -3.66 12.27 -4.56
N THR A 332 -4.17 12.41 -3.33
CA THR A 332 -3.38 12.19 -2.10
C THR A 332 -3.26 10.71 -1.72
N ARG A 333 -4.15 9.85 -2.22
CA ARG A 333 -4.13 8.40 -2.01
C ARG A 333 -3.20 7.68 -3.00
N SER A 334 -2.97 6.39 -2.73
CA SER A 334 -1.93 5.54 -3.37
C SER A 334 -1.93 5.51 -4.91
N GLY A 335 -3.00 5.95 -5.59
CA GLY A 335 -3.06 6.02 -7.05
C GLY A 335 -1.99 6.91 -7.69
N LEU A 336 -1.69 8.07 -7.09
CA LEU A 336 -0.67 9.01 -7.57
C LEU A 336 0.74 8.60 -7.09
N VAL A 337 0.84 8.16 -5.83
CA VAL A 337 2.08 7.75 -5.17
C VAL A 337 2.71 6.52 -5.83
N GLU A 338 1.91 5.66 -6.46
CA GLU A 338 2.38 4.43 -7.09
C GLU A 338 2.57 4.50 -8.61
N LEU A 339 2.17 5.58 -9.30
CA LEU A 339 2.18 5.60 -10.79
C LEU A 339 3.57 5.30 -11.38
N THR A 340 4.60 5.99 -10.88
CA THR A 340 6.00 5.78 -11.32
C THR A 340 6.51 4.40 -10.94
N ALA A 341 6.20 3.92 -9.72
CA ALA A 341 6.64 2.61 -9.26
C ALA A 341 6.02 1.47 -10.08
N LYS A 342 4.73 1.56 -10.39
CA LYS A 342 4.00 0.58 -11.22
C LYS A 342 4.42 0.65 -12.68
N ALA A 343 4.64 1.85 -13.23
CA ALA A 343 5.18 1.99 -14.58
C ALA A 343 6.57 1.35 -14.68
N ARG A 344 7.45 1.55 -13.69
CA ARG A 344 8.78 0.93 -13.60
C ARG A 344 8.69 -0.60 -13.52
N GLU A 345 7.87 -1.13 -12.62
CA GLU A 345 7.67 -2.58 -12.44
C GLU A 345 7.21 -3.24 -13.75
N THR A 346 6.23 -2.64 -14.40
CA THR A 346 5.65 -3.16 -15.64
C THR A 346 6.59 -3.04 -16.81
N LEU A 347 7.33 -1.93 -16.91
CA LEU A 347 8.34 -1.75 -17.94
C LEU A 347 9.46 -2.81 -17.82
N PHE A 348 9.94 -3.05 -16.59
CA PHE A 348 10.96 -4.07 -16.34
C PHE A 348 10.49 -5.45 -16.84
N ARG A 349 9.28 -5.86 -16.45
CA ARG A 349 8.71 -7.15 -16.87
C ARG A 349 8.47 -7.22 -18.37
N ALA A 350 7.94 -6.16 -18.98
CA ALA A 350 7.71 -6.11 -20.42
C ALA A 350 9.01 -6.35 -21.21
N ILE A 351 10.12 -5.75 -20.76
CA ILE A 351 11.44 -5.91 -21.37
C ILE A 351 12.00 -7.32 -21.10
N GLU A 352 11.88 -7.81 -19.88
CA GLU A 352 12.33 -9.15 -19.50
C GLU A 352 11.64 -10.25 -20.32
N GLU A 353 10.30 -10.23 -20.36
CA GLU A 353 9.49 -11.18 -21.12
C GLU A 353 9.74 -11.09 -22.62
N GLY A 354 9.77 -9.88 -23.18
CA GLY A 354 10.00 -9.72 -24.62
C GLY A 354 11.42 -10.16 -25.03
N ARG A 355 12.44 -9.94 -24.19
CA ARG A 355 13.79 -10.49 -24.43
C ARG A 355 13.81 -12.01 -24.36
N ALA A 356 13.10 -12.62 -23.40
CA ALA A 356 12.98 -14.08 -23.31
C ALA A 356 12.28 -14.68 -24.55
N LEU A 357 11.35 -13.94 -25.16
CA LEU A 357 10.67 -14.31 -26.40
C LEU A 357 11.48 -13.99 -27.67
N GLY A 358 12.64 -13.35 -27.56
CA GLY A 358 13.47 -12.93 -28.70
C GLY A 358 12.87 -11.78 -29.52
N GLU A 359 11.99 -10.98 -28.92
CA GLU A 359 11.39 -9.82 -29.57
C GLU A 359 12.44 -8.74 -29.88
N GLY A 360 12.38 -8.17 -31.10
CA GLY A 360 13.18 -7.00 -31.46
C GLY A 360 12.67 -5.72 -30.80
N ALA A 361 13.42 -4.62 -30.93
CA ALA A 361 13.11 -3.35 -30.28
C ALA A 361 11.71 -2.78 -30.62
N GLU A 362 11.26 -2.88 -31.88
CA GLU A 362 9.93 -2.42 -32.31
C GLU A 362 8.80 -3.25 -31.67
N ALA A 363 8.97 -4.58 -31.60
CA ALA A 363 8.00 -5.47 -30.97
C ALA A 363 7.91 -5.22 -29.45
N LEU A 364 9.06 -5.01 -28.80
CA LEU A 364 9.13 -4.63 -27.39
C LEU A 364 8.46 -3.27 -27.12
N ALA A 365 8.67 -2.27 -27.98
CA ALA A 365 8.00 -0.98 -27.85
C ALA A 365 6.46 -1.13 -27.97
N LYS A 366 5.97 -1.96 -28.90
CA LYS A 366 4.54 -2.27 -29.02
C LYS A 366 3.98 -2.97 -27.78
N ARG A 367 4.74 -3.89 -27.16
CA ARG A 367 4.38 -4.53 -25.88
C ARG A 367 4.29 -3.51 -24.76
N ILE A 368 5.30 -2.64 -24.63
CA ILE A 368 5.34 -1.56 -23.62
C ILE A 368 4.12 -0.65 -23.76
N LYS A 369 3.75 -0.27 -25.00
CA LYS A 369 2.55 0.54 -25.28
C LYS A 369 1.26 -0.05 -24.70
N GLN A 370 1.10 -1.37 -24.78
CA GLN A 370 -0.11 -2.06 -24.35
C GLN A 370 -0.11 -2.36 -22.85
N GLN A 371 1.07 -2.55 -22.25
CA GLN A 371 1.18 -3.03 -20.88
C GLN A 371 1.30 -1.88 -19.87
N VAL A 372 1.96 -0.77 -20.21
CA VAL A 372 2.14 0.36 -19.28
C VAL A 372 0.86 1.21 -19.19
N PRO A 373 0.34 1.57 -17.99
CA PRO A 373 0.85 1.29 -16.66
C PRO A 373 -0.01 0.25 -15.91
N GLY A 374 -0.38 -0.84 -16.58
CA GLY A 374 -0.93 -2.04 -15.93
C GLY A 374 0.01 -2.57 -14.86
N TYR A 375 -0.39 -3.56 -14.09
CA TYR A 375 0.48 -4.14 -13.07
C TYR A 375 0.10 -5.57 -12.73
N TRP A 376 1.04 -6.30 -12.14
CA TRP A 376 0.79 -7.64 -11.65
C TRP A 376 0.29 -7.58 -10.20
N ARG A 377 -0.96 -7.99 -9.98
CA ARG A 377 -1.50 -8.13 -8.63
C ARG A 377 -0.99 -9.44 -8.05
N LYS A 378 -0.01 -9.35 -7.13
CA LYS A 378 0.43 -10.51 -6.35
C LYS A 378 -0.71 -11.01 -5.48
N ASN A 379 -0.88 -12.32 -5.44
CA ASN A 379 -1.79 -12.93 -4.49
C ASN A 379 -1.26 -12.74 -3.06
N ILE A 380 -1.90 -11.84 -2.30
CA ILE A 380 -1.60 -11.57 -0.89
C ILE A 380 -1.77 -12.84 -0.01
N PHE A 381 -2.51 -13.84 -0.50
CA PHE A 381 -2.86 -15.06 0.24
C PHE A 381 -2.07 -16.31 -0.19
N GLY A 382 -1.08 -16.21 -1.08
CA GLY A 382 -0.18 -17.33 -1.40
C GLY A 382 -0.83 -18.55 -2.08
N ILE A 383 -2.04 -18.40 -2.63
CA ILE A 383 -2.68 -19.43 -3.47
C ILE A 383 -2.01 -19.40 -4.85
N GLN A 384 -1.35 -20.49 -5.22
CA GLN A 384 -0.73 -20.66 -6.53
C GLN A 384 -1.75 -20.43 -7.67
N GLY A 385 -1.41 -19.58 -8.64
CA GLY A 385 -2.21 -19.36 -9.86
C GLY A 385 -3.23 -18.20 -9.85
N ARG A 386 -3.26 -17.34 -8.82
CA ARG A 386 -4.12 -16.12 -8.78
C ARG A 386 -3.37 -14.80 -8.96
N ASP A 387 -2.11 -14.92 -9.27
CA ASP A 387 -1.27 -13.83 -9.71
C ASP A 387 -1.86 -13.35 -11.06
N ALA A 388 -2.42 -12.14 -11.06
CA ALA A 388 -3.26 -11.66 -12.14
C ALA A 388 -2.67 -10.38 -12.74
N TRP A 389 -2.51 -10.39 -14.06
CA TRP A 389 -2.24 -9.18 -14.82
C TRP A 389 -3.46 -8.27 -14.79
N ILE A 390 -3.29 -7.07 -14.28
CA ILE A 390 -4.29 -6.01 -14.33
C ILE A 390 -3.91 -5.09 -15.49
N THR A 391 -4.76 -5.07 -16.51
CA THR A 391 -4.58 -4.20 -17.68
C THR A 391 -4.72 -2.72 -17.30
N PRO A 392 -4.18 -1.79 -18.13
CA PRO A 392 -4.42 -0.35 -17.94
C PRO A 392 -5.91 0.01 -17.81
N ALA A 393 -6.78 -0.62 -18.61
CA ALA A 393 -8.23 -0.39 -18.57
C ALA A 393 -8.87 -0.90 -17.27
N GLU A 394 -8.50 -2.10 -16.82
CA GLU A 394 -8.98 -2.61 -15.51
C GLU A 394 -8.47 -1.75 -14.35
N ARG A 395 -7.23 -1.26 -14.44
CA ARG A 395 -6.67 -0.32 -13.46
C ARG A 395 -7.48 0.97 -13.44
N ALA A 396 -7.78 1.56 -14.59
CA ALA A 396 -8.60 2.77 -14.70
C ALA A 396 -9.97 2.58 -14.05
N LYS A 397 -10.63 1.46 -14.34
CA LYS A 397 -11.93 1.10 -13.75
C LYS A 397 -11.88 0.95 -12.24
N VAL A 398 -10.85 0.29 -11.69
CA VAL A 398 -10.70 0.13 -10.24
C VAL A 398 -10.50 1.49 -9.58
N ILE A 399 -9.55 2.29 -10.07
CA ILE A 399 -9.27 3.64 -9.55
C ILE A 399 -10.54 4.49 -9.59
N ALA A 400 -11.21 4.54 -10.73
CA ALA A 400 -12.38 5.38 -10.91
C ALA A 400 -13.51 5.06 -9.92
N ARG A 401 -13.75 3.78 -9.66
CA ARG A 401 -14.76 3.35 -8.68
C ARG A 401 -14.37 3.73 -7.25
N THR A 402 -13.13 3.47 -6.86
CA THR A 402 -12.67 3.71 -5.48
C THR A 402 -12.55 5.20 -5.17
N GLU A 403 -12.04 5.97 -6.13
CA GLU A 403 -11.87 7.42 -6.00
C GLU A 403 -13.20 8.16 -6.03
N THR A 404 -14.16 7.73 -6.86
CA THR A 404 -15.51 8.33 -6.86
C THR A 404 -16.18 8.19 -5.49
N LYS A 405 -16.10 7.01 -4.87
CA LYS A 405 -16.65 6.78 -3.54
C LYS A 405 -15.92 7.59 -2.47
N HIS A 406 -14.59 7.67 -2.54
CA HIS A 406 -13.83 8.51 -1.61
C HIS A 406 -14.16 10.01 -1.76
N ALA A 407 -14.29 10.49 -3.00
CA ALA A 407 -14.69 11.87 -3.29
C ALA A 407 -16.08 12.21 -2.70
N GLN A 408 -17.05 11.28 -2.72
CA GLN A 408 -18.36 11.46 -2.07
C GLN A 408 -18.22 11.65 -0.55
N ARG A 409 -17.41 10.82 0.12
CA ARG A 409 -17.13 10.89 1.57
C ARG A 409 -16.52 12.24 1.95
N VAL A 410 -15.42 12.58 1.29
CA VAL A 410 -14.64 13.78 1.55
C VAL A 410 -15.49 15.03 1.28
N SER A 411 -16.25 15.05 0.18
CA SER A 411 -17.18 16.14 -0.12
C SER A 411 -18.22 16.32 0.97
N SER A 412 -18.77 15.22 1.49
CA SER A 412 -19.82 15.25 2.51
C SER A 412 -19.30 15.81 3.83
N LEU A 413 -18.08 15.45 4.21
CA LEU A 413 -17.39 15.99 5.39
C LEU A 413 -17.07 17.48 5.24
N HIS A 414 -16.45 17.88 4.12
CA HIS A 414 -16.07 19.28 3.92
C HIS A 414 -17.28 20.21 3.80
N MET A 415 -18.30 19.82 3.05
CA MET A 415 -19.52 20.61 2.89
C MET A 415 -20.35 20.66 4.18
N GLY A 416 -20.43 19.56 4.93
CA GLY A 416 -21.08 19.56 6.25
C GLY A 416 -20.35 20.50 7.21
N LYS A 417 -19.01 20.39 7.28
CA LYS A 417 -18.17 21.24 8.13
C LYS A 417 -18.35 22.73 7.82
N SER A 418 -18.37 23.12 6.55
CA SER A 418 -18.55 24.52 6.17
C SER A 418 -19.90 25.11 6.58
N GLN A 419 -20.88 24.25 6.84
CA GLN A 419 -22.21 24.62 7.29
C GLN A 419 -22.41 24.44 8.82
N GLY A 420 -21.32 24.27 9.57
CA GLY A 420 -21.35 24.19 11.03
C GLY A 420 -21.74 22.83 11.60
N VAL A 421 -21.76 21.77 10.77
CA VAL A 421 -22.00 20.40 11.24
C VAL A 421 -20.79 19.91 12.04
N THR A 422 -21.02 19.49 13.28
CA THR A 422 -19.97 18.99 14.19
C THR A 422 -20.01 17.48 14.40
N ARG A 423 -21.12 16.82 14.03
CA ARG A 423 -21.36 15.38 14.19
C ARG A 423 -21.82 14.76 12.88
N PHE A 424 -21.35 13.54 12.63
CA PHE A 424 -21.70 12.77 11.44
C PHE A 424 -22.18 11.39 11.84
N ARG A 425 -23.24 10.93 11.18
CA ARG A 425 -23.71 9.55 11.25
C ARG A 425 -22.89 8.71 10.26
N VAL A 426 -22.32 7.62 10.75
CA VAL A 426 -21.64 6.63 9.92
C VAL A 426 -22.69 5.73 9.25
N PHE A 427 -22.57 5.57 7.94
CA PHE A 427 -23.28 4.58 7.15
C PHE A 427 -22.28 3.55 6.65
N ASP A 428 -22.42 2.30 7.05
CA ASP A 428 -21.49 1.23 6.65
C ASP A 428 -22.26 -0.09 6.44
N ALA A 429 -21.60 -1.12 5.90
CA ALA A 429 -22.20 -2.43 5.64
C ALA A 429 -23.47 -2.40 4.76
N ARG A 430 -23.59 -1.42 3.85
CA ARG A 430 -24.82 -1.22 3.05
C ARG A 430 -24.86 -2.02 1.74
N ILE A 431 -23.72 -2.23 1.10
CA ILE A 431 -23.64 -2.81 -0.25
C ILE A 431 -22.51 -3.83 -0.32
N GLY A 432 -22.79 -5.03 -0.80
CA GLY A 432 -21.78 -6.06 -1.05
C GLY A 432 -21.45 -6.91 0.17
N LEU A 433 -20.27 -7.56 0.14
CA LEU A 433 -19.77 -8.39 1.24
C LEU A 433 -19.32 -7.49 2.39
N THR A 434 -19.84 -7.75 3.59
CA THR A 434 -19.58 -6.97 4.81
C THR A 434 -18.92 -7.85 5.86
N ASP A 435 -18.24 -7.23 6.83
CA ASP A 435 -17.72 -7.91 8.01
C ASP A 435 -18.39 -7.38 9.29
N ALA A 436 -18.13 -8.08 10.41
CA ALA A 436 -18.72 -7.76 11.71
C ALA A 436 -18.36 -6.34 12.20
N THR A 437 -17.19 -5.83 11.83
CA THR A 437 -16.74 -4.49 12.23
C THR A 437 -17.46 -3.42 11.44
N CYS A 438 -17.55 -3.54 10.11
CA CYS A 438 -18.36 -2.66 9.28
C CYS A 438 -19.83 -2.65 9.74
N ALA A 439 -20.40 -3.82 10.03
CA ALA A 439 -21.78 -3.90 10.54
C ALA A 439 -21.92 -3.24 11.92
N ALA A 440 -20.91 -3.37 12.79
CA ALA A 440 -20.92 -2.72 14.10
C ALA A 440 -20.75 -1.19 13.99
N MET A 441 -19.98 -0.70 13.03
CA MET A 441 -19.75 0.72 12.79
C MET A 441 -20.98 1.42 12.18
N ASP A 442 -21.86 0.69 11.51
CA ASP A 442 -23.09 1.29 10.97
C ASP A 442 -23.95 1.91 12.08
N GLY A 443 -24.34 3.16 11.86
CA GLY A 443 -25.26 3.91 12.70
C GLY A 443 -24.67 4.55 13.96
N ILE A 444 -23.37 4.47 14.19
CA ILE A 444 -22.70 5.27 15.21
C ILE A 444 -22.66 6.75 14.78
N VAL A 445 -22.67 7.65 15.77
CA VAL A 445 -22.54 9.10 15.55
C VAL A 445 -21.19 9.56 16.09
N VAL A 446 -20.33 10.01 15.19
CA VAL A 446 -18.94 10.40 15.46
C VAL A 446 -18.77 11.92 15.37
N SER A 447 -17.69 12.44 15.95
CA SER A 447 -17.29 13.84 15.76
C SER A 447 -16.75 14.06 14.33
N GLU A 448 -16.72 15.32 13.89
CA GLU A 448 -16.09 15.72 12.62
C GLU A 448 -14.64 15.22 12.48
N ALA A 449 -13.85 15.31 13.55
CA ALA A 449 -12.46 14.86 13.56
C ALA A 449 -12.36 13.33 13.43
N ASP A 450 -13.20 12.59 14.15
CA ASP A 450 -13.23 11.13 14.07
C ASP A 450 -13.71 10.65 12.70
N ALA A 451 -14.68 11.35 12.09
CA ALA A 451 -15.17 11.06 10.75
C ALA A 451 -14.09 11.28 9.68
N GLN A 452 -13.28 12.33 9.79
CA GLN A 452 -12.13 12.54 8.91
C GLN A 452 -11.09 11.45 9.04
N GLN A 453 -10.79 11.03 10.27
CA GLN A 453 -9.85 9.94 10.51
C GLN A 453 -10.38 8.63 9.90
N LEU A 454 -11.65 8.28 10.15
CA LEU A 454 -12.28 7.08 9.56
C LEU A 454 -12.27 7.13 8.03
N ALA A 455 -12.56 8.28 7.42
CA ALA A 455 -12.51 8.45 5.97
C ALA A 455 -11.09 8.26 5.40
N GLY A 456 -10.07 8.71 6.13
CA GLY A 456 -8.66 8.55 5.79
C GLY A 456 -8.16 7.11 5.89
N ASP A 457 -8.60 6.39 6.94
CA ASP A 457 -8.23 5.00 7.22
C ASP A 457 -9.00 3.98 6.33
N GLU A 458 -10.04 4.43 5.65
CA GLU A 458 -10.95 3.56 4.90
C GLU A 458 -10.28 2.86 3.71
N HIS A 459 -10.30 1.54 3.66
CA HIS A 459 -9.64 0.82 2.55
C HIS A 459 -10.38 1.03 1.20
N PRO A 460 -9.71 0.82 0.04
CA PRO A 460 -10.28 1.16 -1.27
C PRO A 460 -11.64 0.52 -1.60
N ASN A 461 -11.91 -0.68 -1.09
CA ASN A 461 -13.19 -1.39 -1.29
C ASN A 461 -14.21 -1.16 -0.17
N GLY A 462 -13.95 -0.21 0.73
CA GLY A 462 -14.79 0.05 1.89
C GLY A 462 -16.11 0.68 1.51
N THR A 463 -17.15 0.46 2.33
CA THR A 463 -18.50 1.02 2.12
C THR A 463 -18.85 2.15 3.06
N ARG A 464 -17.93 2.50 3.97
CA ARG A 464 -18.17 3.49 5.00
C ARG A 464 -18.33 4.89 4.44
N ASP A 465 -19.50 5.48 4.64
CA ASP A 465 -19.86 6.82 4.22
C ASP A 465 -20.35 7.64 5.43
N PHE A 466 -20.38 8.97 5.29
CA PHE A 466 -20.68 9.89 6.39
C PHE A 466 -21.75 10.88 5.98
N VAL A 467 -22.80 10.99 6.80
CA VAL A 467 -23.89 11.94 6.57
C VAL A 467 -23.98 12.91 7.75
N PRO A 468 -24.12 14.22 7.52
CA PRO A 468 -24.37 15.17 8.58
C PRO A 468 -25.49 14.75 9.54
N PHE A 469 -25.26 14.95 10.83
CA PHE A 469 -26.19 14.59 11.89
C PHE A 469 -26.59 15.82 12.70
N PHE A 470 -27.90 16.08 12.75
CA PHE A 470 -28.52 17.08 13.60
C PHE A 470 -29.39 16.32 14.60
N GLY A 471 -28.90 16.15 15.82
CA GLY A 471 -29.61 15.45 16.88
C GLY A 471 -29.43 16.14 18.22
#